data_AF-A0A954BF83-F1
#
_entry.id   AF-A0A954BF83-F1
#
_cell.length_a   1.000
_cell.length_b   1.000
_cell.length_c   1.000
_cell.angle_alpha   90.00
_cell.angle_beta   90.00
_cell.angle_gamma   90.00
#
_symmetry.space_group_name_H-M   'P 1'
#
loop_
_entity.id
_entity.type
_entity.pdbx_description
1 polymer ?
#
loop_
_entity_poly.entity_id
_entity_poly.type
_entity_poly.pdbx_seq_one_letter_code
_entity_poly.pdbx_strand_id
1 'polypeptide(L)'
;MEPALFLQIGGALKWVGIVLLPLFLLPLATLIAPGAVEGIAKRLIALIDRLTGYAGGAAIASALLLVFFQLVVVVLRYAFGVSFTWLNELVIYAFAAMFMLGAAAALRDDDHVRVDILRPRFGAAGR
;
A
#
# COMPACT_ATOMS: atom_id res chain seq x y z
N MET A 1 19.92 34.05 20.79
CA MET A 1 19.40 33.31 19.63
C MET A 1 19.80 34.09 18.40
N GLU A 2 20.54 33.48 17.46
CA GLU A 2 21.01 34.19 16.27
C GLU A 2 19.83 34.56 15.35
N PRO A 3 19.71 35.84 14.95
CA PRO A 3 18.60 36.30 14.08
C PRO A 3 18.59 35.63 12.70
N ALA A 4 19.75 35.12 12.26
CA ALA A 4 19.89 34.37 11.02
C ALA A 4 19.08 33.05 11.01
N LEU A 5 19.02 32.34 12.15
CA LEU A 5 18.24 31.11 12.27
C LEU A 5 16.73 31.36 12.13
N PHE A 6 16.23 32.45 12.69
CA PHE A 6 14.80 32.78 12.63
C PHE A 6 14.35 33.12 11.20
N LEU A 7 15.18 33.83 10.45
CA LEU A 7 14.92 34.15 9.03
C LEU A 7 14.95 32.91 8.14
N GLN A 8 15.86 31.96 8.40
CA GLN A 8 15.91 30.70 7.66
C GLN A 8 14.69 29.82 7.92
N ILE A 9 14.26 29.70 9.18
CA ILE A 9 13.05 28.96 9.56
C ILE A 9 11.80 29.60 8.93
N GLY A 10 11.68 30.93 9.00
CA GLY A 10 10.55 31.66 8.38
C GLY A 10 10.50 31.51 6.86
N GLY A 11 11.67 31.52 6.20
CA GLY A 11 11.79 31.26 4.77
C GLY A 11 11.36 29.85 4.39
N ALA A 12 11.84 28.84 5.11
CA ALA A 12 11.47 27.44 4.91
C ALA A 12 9.96 27.21 5.12
N LEU A 13 9.39 27.78 6.18
CA LEU A 13 7.96 27.65 6.50
C LEU A 13 7.07 28.28 5.43
N LYS A 14 7.48 29.43 4.86
CA LYS A 14 6.76 30.07 3.74
C LYS A 14 6.70 29.15 2.52
N TRP A 15 7.82 28.53 2.16
CA TRP A 15 7.87 27.59 1.03
C TRP A 15 7.03 26.35 1.28
N VAL A 16 7.10 25.78 2.49
CA VAL A 16 6.23 24.67 2.90
C VAL A 16 4.75 25.06 2.81
N GLY A 17 4.38 26.25 3.26
CA GLY A 17 3.02 26.77 3.18
C GLY A 17 2.53 26.91 1.73
N ILE A 18 3.35 27.43 0.82
CA ILE A 18 2.99 27.56 -0.61
C ILE A 18 2.83 26.18 -1.27
N VAL A 19 3.69 25.22 -0.92
CA VAL A 19 3.61 23.86 -1.45
C VAL A 19 2.38 23.12 -0.93
N LEU A 20 1.96 23.36 0.32
CA LEU A 20 0.76 22.77 0.92
C LEU A 20 -0.54 23.51 0.56
N LEU A 21 -0.46 24.74 0.08
CA LEU A 21 -1.61 25.56 -0.31
C LEU A 21 -2.60 24.86 -1.27
N PRO A 22 -2.18 24.15 -2.34
CA PRO A 22 -3.10 23.41 -3.20
C PRO A 22 -3.90 22.33 -2.46
N LEU A 23 -3.34 21.70 -1.42
CA LEU A 23 -4.05 20.72 -0.60
C LEU A 23 -5.22 21.37 0.17
N PHE A 24 -5.01 22.58 0.70
CA PHE A 24 -6.05 23.35 1.40
C PHE A 24 -7.08 23.99 0.45
N LEU A 25 -6.74 24.17 -0.82
CA LEU A 25 -7.68 24.65 -1.84
C LEU A 25 -8.65 23.57 -2.34
N LEU A 26 -8.34 22.28 -2.17
CA LEU A 26 -9.23 21.18 -2.57
C LEU A 26 -10.66 21.30 -2.01
N PRO A 27 -10.89 21.55 -0.70
CA PRO A 27 -12.25 21.74 -0.18
C PRO A 27 -12.98 22.96 -0.78
N LEU A 28 -12.24 24.02 -1.13
CA LEU A 28 -12.83 25.18 -1.80
C LEU A 28 -13.15 24.88 -3.28
N ALA A 29 -12.30 24.12 -3.97
CA ALA A 29 -12.52 23.66 -5.33
C ALA A 29 -13.74 22.71 -5.41
N THR A 30 -13.94 21.84 -4.41
CA THR A 30 -15.15 20.99 -4.32
C THR A 30 -16.42 21.80 -4.10
N LEU A 31 -16.33 22.96 -3.42
CA LEU A 31 -17.48 23.83 -3.16
C LEU A 31 -17.88 24.67 -4.39
N ILE A 32 -16.90 25.10 -5.20
CA ILE A 32 -17.12 25.96 -6.38
C ILE A 32 -17.60 25.15 -7.59
N ALA A 33 -17.07 23.94 -7.81
CA ALA A 33 -17.38 23.12 -8.99
C ALA A 33 -17.56 21.62 -8.64
N PRO A 34 -18.60 21.28 -7.86
CA PRO A 34 -18.79 19.92 -7.33
C PRO A 34 -18.89 18.86 -8.43
N GLY A 35 -19.61 19.13 -9.52
CA GLY A 35 -19.84 18.14 -10.59
C GLY A 35 -18.59 17.74 -11.36
N ALA A 36 -17.64 18.66 -11.57
CA ALA A 36 -16.39 18.36 -12.28
C ALA A 36 -15.44 17.53 -11.39
N VAL A 37 -15.32 17.90 -10.11
CA VAL A 37 -14.46 17.19 -9.15
C VAL A 37 -15.00 15.80 -8.86
N GLU A 38 -16.31 15.65 -8.69
CA GLU A 38 -16.94 14.35 -8.45
C GLU A 38 -16.77 13.39 -9.64
N GLY A 39 -16.88 13.89 -10.88
CA GLY A 39 -16.65 13.09 -12.08
C GLY A 39 -15.22 12.57 -12.19
N ILE A 40 -14.23 13.42 -11.91
CA ILE A 40 -12.80 13.02 -11.90
C ILE A 40 -12.53 12.04 -10.77
N ALA A 41 -13.03 12.33 -9.56
CA ALA A 41 -12.86 11.47 -8.39
C ALA A 41 -13.44 10.07 -8.64
N LYS A 42 -14.67 9.95 -9.15
CA LYS A 42 -15.29 8.66 -9.47
C LYS A 42 -14.49 7.88 -10.52
N ARG A 43 -13.94 8.54 -11.54
CA ARG A 43 -13.09 7.90 -12.55
C ARG A 43 -11.78 7.38 -11.95
N LEU A 44 -11.14 8.18 -11.09
CA LEU A 44 -9.91 7.77 -10.40
C LEU A 44 -10.17 6.60 -9.44
N ILE A 45 -11.24 6.67 -8.65
CA ILE A 45 -11.65 5.58 -7.76
C ILE A 45 -11.90 4.30 -8.57
N ALA A 46 -12.70 4.37 -9.64
CA ALA A 46 -12.96 3.20 -10.49
C ALA A 46 -11.69 2.62 -11.15
N LEU A 47 -10.72 3.47 -11.49
CA LEU A 47 -9.43 3.02 -12.00
C LEU A 47 -8.63 2.30 -10.90
N ILE A 48 -8.54 2.90 -9.71
CA ILE A 48 -7.87 2.31 -8.55
C ILE A 48 -8.51 0.97 -8.18
N ASP A 49 -9.84 0.88 -8.11
CA ASP A 49 -10.54 -0.36 -7.77
C ASP A 49 -10.28 -1.48 -8.78
N ARG A 50 -10.23 -1.14 -10.07
CA ARG A 50 -9.84 -2.09 -11.13
C ARG A 50 -8.41 -2.56 -10.97
N LEU A 51 -7.47 -1.63 -10.79
CA LEU A 51 -6.05 -1.96 -10.59
C LEU A 51 -5.85 -2.83 -9.34
N THR A 52 -6.52 -2.51 -8.24
CA THR A 52 -6.51 -3.30 -7.01
C THR A 52 -7.10 -4.69 -7.23
N GLY A 53 -8.16 -4.82 -8.02
CA GLY A 53 -8.72 -6.11 -8.41
C GLY A 53 -7.75 -6.98 -9.20
N TYR A 54 -7.08 -6.40 -10.21
CA TYR A 54 -6.04 -7.11 -10.97
C TYR A 54 -4.83 -7.47 -10.09
N ALA A 55 -4.40 -6.57 -9.21
CA ALA A 55 -3.32 -6.82 -8.26
C ALA A 55 -3.67 -7.99 -7.31
N GLY A 56 -4.90 -8.05 -6.81
CA GLY A 56 -5.39 -9.17 -5.99
C GLY A 56 -5.33 -10.50 -6.74
N GLY A 57 -5.81 -10.54 -7.99
CA GLY A 57 -5.69 -11.73 -8.84
C GLY A 57 -4.24 -12.16 -9.09
N ALA A 58 -3.35 -11.19 -9.37
CA ALA A 58 -1.92 -11.43 -9.55
C ALA A 58 -1.22 -11.89 -8.27
N ALA A 59 -1.68 -11.44 -7.10
CA ALA A 59 -1.19 -11.90 -5.80
C ALA A 59 -1.52 -13.38 -5.57
N ILE A 60 -2.76 -13.79 -5.89
CA ILE A 60 -3.18 -15.21 -5.82
C ILE A 60 -2.34 -16.07 -6.77
N ALA A 61 -2.14 -15.61 -8.01
CA ALA A 61 -1.28 -16.33 -8.97
C ALA A 61 0.17 -16.45 -8.46
N SER A 62 0.69 -15.40 -7.83
CA SER A 62 2.04 -15.39 -7.24
C SER A 62 2.14 -16.35 -6.05
N ALA A 63 1.08 -16.50 -5.23
CA ALA A 63 1.02 -17.50 -4.17
C ALA A 63 1.07 -18.94 -4.72
N LEU A 64 0.35 -19.21 -5.80
CA LEU A 64 0.41 -20.52 -6.46
C LEU A 64 1.80 -20.82 -7.03
N LEU A 65 2.43 -19.84 -7.69
CA LEU A 65 3.79 -19.95 -8.21
C LEU A 65 4.82 -20.16 -7.09
N LEU A 66 4.66 -19.46 -5.96
CA LEU A 66 5.51 -19.64 -4.79
C LEU A 66 5.49 -21.09 -4.32
N VAL A 67 4.29 -21.64 -4.09
CA VAL A 67 4.13 -23.03 -3.61
C VAL A 67 4.71 -24.02 -4.64
N PHE A 68 4.45 -23.78 -5.93
CA PHE A 68 4.98 -24.61 -7.00
C PHE A 68 6.53 -24.60 -7.03
N PHE A 69 7.16 -23.43 -7.08
CA PHE A 69 8.62 -23.33 -7.11
C PHE A 69 9.24 -23.85 -5.83
N GLN A 70 8.64 -23.58 -4.67
CA GLN A 70 9.11 -24.11 -3.39
C GLN A 70 9.09 -25.65 -3.38
N LEU A 71 8.03 -26.27 -3.92
CA LEU A 71 7.96 -27.73 -4.04
C LEU A 71 9.05 -28.27 -4.97
N VAL A 72 9.25 -27.64 -6.13
CA VAL A 72 10.32 -28.00 -7.07
C VAL A 72 11.69 -27.91 -6.41
N VAL A 73 11.97 -26.84 -5.66
CA VAL A 73 13.23 -26.66 -4.91
C VAL A 73 13.44 -27.80 -3.91
N VAL A 74 12.41 -28.16 -3.14
CA VAL A 74 12.48 -29.24 -2.14
C VAL A 74 12.74 -30.59 -2.82
N VAL A 75 12.00 -30.91 -3.89
CA VAL A 75 12.18 -32.17 -4.63
C VAL A 75 13.59 -32.25 -5.23
N LEU A 76 14.04 -31.21 -5.94
CA LEU A 76 15.38 -31.18 -6.53
C LEU A 76 16.47 -31.33 -5.49
N ARG A 77 16.33 -30.62 -4.36
CA ARG A 77 17.32 -30.67 -3.28
C ARG A 77 17.41 -32.03 -2.62
N TYR A 78 16.28 -32.65 -2.28
CA TYR A 78 16.28 -33.85 -1.44
C TYR A 78 16.21 -35.16 -2.22
N ALA A 79 15.54 -35.19 -3.38
CA ALA A 79 15.46 -36.40 -4.20
C ALA A 79 16.65 -36.53 -5.17
N PHE A 80 17.12 -35.40 -5.71
CA PHE A 80 18.16 -35.38 -6.73
C PHE A 80 19.50 -34.79 -6.25
N GLY A 81 19.55 -34.18 -5.07
CA GLY A 81 20.77 -33.58 -4.53
C GLY A 81 21.26 -32.34 -5.27
N VAL A 82 20.42 -31.72 -6.13
CA VAL A 82 20.79 -30.54 -6.93
C VAL A 82 20.10 -29.29 -6.41
N SER A 83 20.74 -28.13 -6.57
CA SER A 83 20.17 -26.85 -6.15
C SER A 83 20.52 -25.77 -7.17
N PHE A 84 19.51 -24.99 -7.55
CA PHE A 84 19.66 -23.86 -8.47
C PHE A 84 19.35 -22.56 -7.75
N THR A 85 20.26 -21.59 -7.84
CA THR A 85 20.11 -20.28 -7.20
C THR A 85 18.90 -19.51 -7.74
N TRP A 86 18.72 -19.50 -9.07
CA TRP A 86 17.63 -18.79 -9.74
C TRP A 86 16.24 -19.30 -9.30
N LEU A 87 16.08 -20.58 -9.00
CA LEU A 87 14.82 -21.12 -8.47
C LEU A 87 14.49 -20.56 -7.08
N ASN A 88 15.50 -20.40 -6.22
CA ASN A 88 15.31 -19.80 -4.90
C ASN A 88 14.96 -18.31 -5.01
N GLU A 89 15.59 -17.60 -5.95
CA GLU A 89 15.22 -16.21 -6.25
C GLU A 89 13.77 -16.09 -6.72
N LEU A 90 13.29 -16.99 -7.58
CA LEU A 90 11.89 -17.01 -8.01
C LEU A 90 10.93 -17.19 -6.85
N VAL A 91 11.26 -18.04 -5.87
CA VAL A 91 10.44 -18.19 -4.64
C VAL A 91 10.36 -16.88 -3.87
N ILE A 92 11.50 -16.20 -3.68
CA ILE A 92 11.57 -14.92 -2.96
C ILE A 92 10.77 -13.84 -3.69
N TYR A 93 10.92 -13.74 -5.00
CA TYR A 93 10.19 -12.76 -5.80
C TYR A 93 8.70 -13.05 -5.87
N ALA A 94 8.29 -14.33 -5.97
CA ALA A 94 6.88 -14.71 -5.91
C ALA A 94 6.26 -14.36 -4.55
N PHE A 95 7.00 -14.55 -3.45
CA PHE A 95 6.56 -14.15 -2.11
C PHE A 95 6.41 -12.63 -1.99
N ALA A 96 7.42 -11.88 -2.42
CA ALA A 96 7.38 -10.42 -2.40
C ALA A 96 6.22 -9.88 -3.25
N ALA A 97 6.03 -10.41 -4.46
CA ALA A 97 4.93 -10.03 -5.34
C ALA A 97 3.57 -10.34 -4.72
N MET A 98 3.39 -11.55 -4.17
CA MET A 98 2.17 -11.95 -3.45
C MET A 98 1.84 -10.94 -2.33
N PHE A 99 2.82 -10.60 -1.50
CA PHE A 99 2.58 -9.73 -0.34
C PHE A 99 2.29 -8.28 -0.75
N MET A 100 3.10 -7.72 -1.64
CA MET A 100 2.97 -6.32 -2.07
C MET A 100 1.69 -6.08 -2.87
N LEU A 101 1.31 -7.01 -3.74
CA LEU A 101 0.09 -6.90 -4.53
C LEU A 101 -1.16 -7.25 -3.71
N GLY A 102 -1.06 -8.21 -2.78
CA GLY A 102 -2.17 -8.64 -1.94
C GLY A 102 -2.56 -7.63 -0.86
N ALA A 103 -1.62 -6.82 -0.37
CA ALA A 103 -1.88 -5.84 0.68
C ALA A 103 -2.97 -4.81 0.30
N ALA A 104 -2.96 -4.33 -0.94
CA ALA A 104 -3.98 -3.40 -1.44
C ALA A 104 -5.36 -4.04 -1.52
N ALA A 105 -5.44 -5.31 -1.95
CA ALA A 105 -6.69 -6.06 -2.02
C ALA A 105 -7.27 -6.31 -0.61
N ALA A 106 -6.44 -6.73 0.35
CA ALA A 106 -6.85 -6.91 1.74
C ALA A 106 -7.34 -5.61 2.38
N LEU A 107 -6.73 -4.46 2.05
CA LEU A 107 -7.19 -3.16 2.52
C LEU A 107 -8.53 -2.75 1.90
N ARG A 108 -8.72 -3.01 0.60
CA ARG A 108 -9.99 -2.70 -0.10
C ARG A 108 -11.16 -3.49 0.49
N ASP A 109 -10.92 -4.75 0.82
CA ASP A 109 -11.96 -5.68 1.29
C ASP A 109 -12.13 -5.64 2.83
N ASP A 110 -11.44 -4.71 3.51
CA ASP A 110 -11.35 -4.55 4.99
C ASP A 110 -10.93 -5.81 5.76
N ASP A 111 -10.30 -6.75 5.05
CA ASP A 111 -9.78 -8.02 5.57
C ASP A 111 -8.36 -7.88 6.18
N HIS A 112 -7.84 -6.65 6.28
CA HIS A 112 -6.61 -6.41 6.99
C HIS A 112 -6.82 -6.77 8.47
N VAL A 113 -6.07 -7.75 8.97
CA VAL A 113 -6.15 -8.21 10.36
C VAL A 113 -5.90 -7.03 11.30
N ARG A 114 -6.97 -6.43 11.81
CA ARG A 114 -6.91 -5.34 12.78
C ARG A 114 -6.43 -5.92 14.10
N VAL A 115 -5.14 -5.75 14.41
CA VAL A 115 -4.60 -6.11 15.72
C VAL A 115 -4.97 -4.99 16.69
N ASP A 116 -6.21 -5.02 17.19
CA ASP A 116 -6.66 -4.09 18.21
C ASP A 116 -6.06 -4.48 19.58
N ILE A 117 -4.85 -4.01 19.89
CA ILE A 117 -4.14 -4.31 21.16
C ILE A 117 -4.92 -3.78 22.38
N LEU A 118 -5.68 -2.70 22.19
CA LEU A 118 -6.37 -1.99 23.27
C LEU A 118 -7.85 -2.39 23.44
N ARG A 119 -8.49 -2.97 22.41
CA ARG A 119 -9.91 -3.35 22.47
C ARG A 119 -10.24 -4.37 23.57
N PRO A 120 -9.37 -5.35 23.92
CA PRO A 120 -9.65 -6.26 25.04
C PRO A 120 -9.65 -5.58 26.42
N ARG A 121 -8.99 -4.41 26.55
CA ARG A 121 -8.86 -3.70 27.84
C ARG A 121 -9.96 -2.68 28.11
N PHE A 122 -10.72 -2.27 27.09
CA PHE A 122 -11.81 -1.31 27.24
C PHE A 122 -13.15 -2.02 27.05
N GLY A 123 -14.06 -1.89 28.03
CA GLY A 123 -15.39 -2.51 27.93
C GLY A 123 -16.23 -1.92 26.80
N ALA A 124 -17.45 -2.43 26.57
CA ALA A 124 -18.37 -1.93 25.54
C ALA A 124 -18.66 -0.41 25.60
N ALA A 125 -18.34 0.23 26.73
CA ALA A 125 -18.46 1.67 26.96
C ALA A 125 -17.16 2.49 26.72
N GLY A 126 -16.07 1.87 26.25
CA GLY A 126 -14.79 2.57 26.00
C GLY A 126 -14.09 3.08 27.27
N ARG A 127 -14.35 2.46 28.41
CA ARG A 127 -13.76 2.75 29.72
C ARG A 127 -13.13 1.50 30.31
#